data_AF-A0A7X7FSY5-F1
#
_entry.id   AF-A0A7X7FSY5-F1
#
_cell.length_a   1.000
_cell.length_b   1.000
_cell.length_c   1.000
_cell.angle_alpha   90.00
_cell.angle_beta   90.00
_cell.angle_gamma   90.00
#
_symmetry.space_group_name_H-M   'P 1'
#
loop_
_entity.id
_entity.type
_entity.pdbx_description
1 polymer ?
#
loop_
_entity_poly.entity_id
_entity_poly.type
_entity_poly.pdbx_seq_one_letter_code
_entity_poly.pdbx_strand_id
1 'polypeptide(L)'
;MDMIAFRVMNQMDGSCRWAVEYYLDDGTPWPLGTAYVLTIDDCVPWPAVMDYILVADHIRRQGIGTALLTACRTRWPGIYLTDPISDAGAALLRRFQTETGPGRTRKGVAYH
;
A
#
# COMPACT_ATOMS: atom_id res chain seq x y z
N MET A 1 -21.36 0.59 -0.73
CA MET A 1 -20.17 0.79 0.12
C MET A 1 -18.96 0.56 -0.77
N ASP A 2 -17.99 1.48 -0.73
CA ASP A 2 -16.77 1.36 -1.53
C ASP A 2 -16.06 0.02 -1.27
N MET A 3 -15.44 -0.53 -2.30
CA MET A 3 -14.91 -1.88 -2.30
C MET A 3 -13.38 -1.86 -2.44
N ILE A 4 -12.71 -2.70 -1.64
CA ILE A 4 -11.27 -2.97 -1.80
C ILE A 4 -11.07 -4.42 -2.24
N ALA A 5 -10.43 -4.61 -3.38
CA ALA A 5 -10.08 -5.92 -3.92
C ALA A 5 -8.58 -6.19 -3.79
N PHE A 6 -8.22 -7.45 -3.49
CA PHE A 6 -6.83 -7.91 -3.47
C PHE A 6 -6.63 -8.89 -4.61
N ARG A 7 -5.81 -8.52 -5.60
CA ARG A 7 -5.48 -9.37 -6.75
C ARG A 7 -4.02 -9.75 -6.74
N VAL A 8 -3.73 -11.04 -6.92
CA VAL A 8 -2.37 -11.48 -7.26
C VAL A 8 -2.14 -11.15 -8.73
N MET A 9 -1.14 -10.33 -9.00
CA MET A 9 -0.74 -9.99 -10.38
C MET A 9 0.24 -11.01 -10.95
N ASN A 10 1.17 -11.46 -10.11
CA ASN A 10 2.22 -12.39 -10.50
C ASN A 10 2.74 -13.12 -9.26
N GLN A 11 3.05 -14.40 -9.43
CA GLN A 11 3.72 -15.24 -8.45
C GLN A 11 4.98 -15.79 -9.10
N MET A 12 6.15 -15.47 -8.55
CA MET A 12 7.45 -15.93 -9.03
C MET A 12 8.24 -16.46 -7.85
N ASP A 13 8.65 -17.73 -7.90
CA ASP A 13 9.57 -18.43 -7.00
C ASP A 13 9.78 -17.75 -5.64
N GLY A 14 8.82 -17.97 -4.73
CA GLY A 14 8.88 -17.45 -3.37
C GLY A 14 8.54 -15.97 -3.24
N SER A 15 7.90 -15.35 -4.23
CA SER A 15 7.37 -13.99 -4.12
C SER A 15 6.02 -13.82 -4.83
N CYS A 16 5.17 -12.97 -4.28
CA CYS A 16 3.88 -12.59 -4.86
C CYS A 16 3.79 -11.07 -4.97
N ARG A 17 3.41 -10.59 -6.15
CA ARG A 17 3.04 -9.19 -6.38
C ARG A 17 1.52 -9.06 -6.36
N TRP A 18 1.04 -8.11 -5.57
CA TRP A 18 -0.37 -7.83 -5.38
C TRP A 18 -0.72 -6.45 -5.93
N ALA A 19 -1.91 -6.35 -6.52
CA ALA A 19 -2.62 -5.10 -6.72
C ALA A 19 -3.76 -5.05 -5.69
N VAL A 20 -3.75 -4.01 -4.85
CA VAL A 20 -4.84 -3.72 -3.92
C VAL A 20 -5.60 -2.53 -4.49
N GLU A 21 -6.83 -2.78 -4.93
CA GLU A 21 -7.59 -1.91 -5.80
C GLU A 21 -8.79 -1.32 -5.06
N TYR A 22 -8.98 -0.01 -5.16
CA TYR A 22 -10.12 0.71 -4.61
C TYR A 22 -11.14 1.01 -5.69
N TYR A 23 -12.40 0.63 -5.46
CA TYR A 23 -13.52 0.88 -6.34
C TYR A 23 -14.58 1.69 -5.60
N LEU A 24 -15.17 2.68 -6.29
CA LEU A 24 -16.38 3.35 -5.81
C LEU A 24 -17.60 2.46 -6.05
N ASP A 25 -18.57 2.59 -5.15
CA ASP A 25 -19.89 1.99 -5.31
C ASP A 25 -20.83 2.86 -6.17
N ASP A 26 -20.33 3.34 -7.31
CA ASP A 26 -21.07 4.19 -8.26
C ASP A 26 -21.20 3.56 -9.65
N GLY A 27 -20.76 2.30 -9.80
CA GLY A 27 -20.77 1.56 -11.05
C GLY A 27 -19.53 1.80 -11.92
N THR A 28 -18.54 2.58 -11.48
CA THR A 28 -17.25 2.73 -12.17
C THR A 28 -16.54 1.38 -12.29
N PRO A 29 -16.24 0.88 -13.51
CA PRO A 29 -15.76 -0.50 -13.69
C PRO A 29 -14.23 -0.65 -13.53
N TRP A 30 -13.50 0.45 -13.32
CA TRP A 30 -12.04 0.43 -13.11
C TRP A 30 -11.68 0.97 -11.71
N PRO A 31 -10.54 0.55 -11.14
CA PRO A 31 -10.12 1.04 -9.85
C PRO A 31 -9.70 2.50 -9.94
N LEU A 32 -10.02 3.24 -8.87
CA LEU A 32 -9.70 4.65 -8.70
C LEU A 32 -8.43 4.89 -7.89
N GLY A 33 -7.95 3.85 -7.22
CA GLY A 33 -6.60 3.81 -6.69
C GLY A 33 -6.11 2.38 -6.62
N THR A 34 -4.81 2.21 -6.77
CA THR A 34 -4.14 0.91 -6.71
C THR A 34 -2.88 1.04 -5.86
N ALA A 35 -2.78 0.19 -4.85
CA ALA A 35 -1.55 -0.01 -4.09
C ALA A 35 -0.87 -1.30 -4.55
N TYR A 36 0.43 -1.20 -4.81
CA TYR A 36 1.25 -2.33 -5.24
C TYR A 36 2.04 -2.88 -4.06
N VAL A 37 1.89 -4.18 -3.79
CA VAL A 37 2.53 -4.82 -2.64
C VAL A 37 3.33 -6.05 -3.08
N LEU A 38 4.56 -6.15 -2.58
CA LEU A 38 5.40 -7.32 -2.73
C LEU A 38 5.39 -8.12 -1.42
N THR A 39 5.11 -9.41 -1.51
CA THR A 39 5.28 -10.38 -0.41
C THR A 39 6.29 -11.44 -0.83
N ILE A 40 7.06 -11.98 0.11
CA ILE A 40 7.97 -13.11 -0.10
C ILE A 40 7.41 -14.30 0.70
N ASP A 41 7.37 -15.48 0.09
CA ASP A 41 6.88 -16.73 0.70
C ASP A 41 7.98 -17.42 1.52
N ASP A 42 7.57 -17.85 2.72
CA ASP A 42 8.03 -18.88 3.67
C ASP A 42 9.51 -19.13 4.03
N CYS A 43 10.51 -18.56 3.37
CA CYS A 43 11.91 -18.89 3.71
C CYS A 43 12.59 -17.87 4.63
N VAL A 44 12.11 -16.63 4.68
CA VAL A 44 12.75 -15.55 5.44
C VAL A 44 11.65 -14.59 5.93
N PRO A 45 11.68 -14.10 7.19
CA PRO A 45 10.67 -13.17 7.71
C PRO A 45 10.87 -11.77 7.12
N TRP A 46 10.61 -11.63 5.81
CA TRP A 46 10.55 -10.33 5.17
C TRP A 46 9.14 -9.78 5.34
N PRO A 47 9.00 -8.55 5.85
CA PRO A 47 7.71 -7.89 5.86
C PRO A 47 7.23 -7.71 4.41
N ALA A 48 5.91 -7.69 4.21
CA ALA A 48 5.35 -7.18 2.97
C ALA A 48 5.90 -5.76 2.72
N VAL A 49 6.19 -5.44 1.47
CA VAL A 49 6.69 -4.12 1.08
C VAL A 49 5.65 -3.45 0.19
N MET A 50 5.19 -2.28 0.60
CA MET A 50 4.41 -1.38 -0.25
C MET A 50 5.38 -0.70 -1.22
N ASP A 51 5.20 -0.94 -2.51
CA ASP A 51 6.04 -0.33 -3.56
C ASP A 51 5.59 1.11 -3.82
N TYR A 52 4.36 1.28 -4.29
CA TYR A 52 3.75 2.59 -4.51
C TYR A 52 2.22 2.52 -4.48
N ILE A 53 1.60 3.68 -4.26
CA ILE A 53 0.15 3.88 -4.34
C ILE A 53 -0.12 4.89 -5.45
N LEU A 54 -0.93 4.50 -6.43
CA LEU A 54 -1.46 5.37 -7.46
C LEU A 54 -2.93 5.68 -7.15
N VAL A 55 -3.33 6.93 -7.31
CA VAL A 55 -4.73 7.34 -7.14
C VAL A 55 -5.07 8.31 -8.26
N ALA A 56 -6.25 8.17 -8.86
CA ALA A 56 -6.72 9.08 -9.89
C ALA A 56 -6.75 10.53 -9.37
N ASP A 57 -6.15 11.45 -10.13
CA ASP A 57 -5.86 12.81 -9.66
C ASP A 57 -7.09 13.59 -9.18
N HIS A 58 -8.21 13.47 -9.92
CA HIS A 58 -9.46 14.18 -9.64
C HIS A 58 -10.09 13.82 -8.28
N ILE A 59 -9.65 12.73 -7.64
CA ILE A 59 -10.18 12.23 -6.35
C ILE A 59 -9.08 11.89 -5.34
N ARG A 60 -7.81 12.20 -5.64
CA ARG A 60 -6.64 11.87 -4.82
C ARG A 60 -6.73 12.36 -3.36
N ARG A 61 -7.47 13.44 -3.11
CA ARG A 61 -7.63 14.05 -1.78
C ARG A 61 -8.83 13.53 -0.98
N GLN A 62 -9.50 12.47 -1.45
CA GLN A 62 -10.70 11.92 -0.81
C GLN A 62 -10.39 10.76 0.16
N GLY A 63 -9.14 10.60 0.59
CA GLY A 63 -8.77 9.56 1.56
C GLY A 63 -8.59 8.15 0.97
N ILE A 64 -8.66 7.99 -0.35
CA ILE A 64 -8.43 6.69 -1.04
C ILE A 64 -7.07 6.10 -0.68
N GLY A 65 -6.01 6.92 -0.66
CA GLY A 65 -4.67 6.47 -0.26
C GLY A 65 -4.64 5.95 1.19
N THR A 66 -5.38 6.58 2.10
CA THR A 66 -5.53 6.13 3.49
C THR A 66 -6.31 4.81 3.56
N ALA A 67 -7.39 4.68 2.80
CA ALA A 67 -8.20 3.46 2.75
C ALA A 67 -7.39 2.25 2.23
N LEU A 68 -6.65 2.43 1.14
CA LEU A 68 -5.74 1.43 0.59
C LEU A 68 -4.66 1.04 1.59
N LEU A 69 -3.98 2.02 2.19
CA LEU A 69 -2.93 1.78 3.16
C LEU A 69 -3.44 1.04 4.41
N THR A 70 -4.64 1.39 4.88
CA THR A 70 -5.31 0.73 6.00
C THR A 70 -5.61 -0.73 5.65
N ALA A 71 -6.19 -0.98 4.48
CA ALA A 71 -6.49 -2.33 4.03
C ALA A 71 -5.24 -3.20 3.88
N CYS A 72 -4.16 -2.65 3.30
CA CYS A 72 -2.86 -3.32 3.20
C CYS A 72 -2.31 -3.69 4.58
N ARG A 73 -2.40 -2.79 5.57
CA ARG A 73 -1.91 -3.05 6.93
C ARG A 73 -2.74 -4.06 7.70
N THR A 74 -4.05 -4.08 7.48
CA THR A 74 -4.94 -5.11 8.04
C THR A 74 -4.59 -6.49 7.49
N ARG A 75 -4.31 -6.60 6.19
CA ARG A 75 -3.93 -7.87 5.56
C ARG A 75 -2.50 -8.30 5.88
N TRP A 76 -1.57 -7.35 5.90
CA TRP A 76 -0.15 -7.57 6.19
C TRP A 76 0.29 -6.70 7.37
N PRO A 77 0.09 -7.18 8.61
CA PRO A 77 0.57 -6.48 9.79
C PRO A 77 2.07 -6.26 9.72
N GLY A 78 2.51 -5.01 9.87
CA GLY A 78 3.93 -4.65 9.77
C GLY A 78 4.46 -4.45 8.34
N ILE A 79 3.57 -4.28 7.35
CA ILE A 79 3.95 -3.85 6.00
C ILE A 79 4.91 -2.64 6.06
N TYR A 80 6.04 -2.76 5.36
CA TYR A 80 7.02 -1.71 5.21
C TYR A 80 6.56 -0.73 4.12
N LEU A 81 6.66 0.56 4.41
CA LEU A 81 6.35 1.63 3.48
C LEU A 81 7.66 2.19 2.92
N THR A 82 7.79 2.19 1.60
CA THR A 82 8.89 2.85 0.89
C THR A 82 8.82 4.36 1.04
N ASP A 83 9.93 5.03 0.69
CA ASP A 83 9.99 6.48 0.76
C ASP A 83 9.00 7.13 -0.23
N PRO A 84 8.31 8.19 0.19
CA PRO A 84 7.32 8.85 -0.64
C PRO A 84 8.00 9.61 -1.79
N ILE A 85 7.54 9.35 -3.01
CA ILE A 85 8.04 10.04 -4.23
C ILE A 85 7.30 11.36 -4.54
N SER A 86 6.34 11.76 -3.68
CA SER A 86 5.54 12.99 -3.87
C SER A 86 5.16 13.63 -2.54
N ASP A 87 4.86 14.94 -2.55
CA ASP A 87 4.39 15.67 -1.38
C ASP A 87 3.10 15.08 -0.79
N ALA A 88 2.21 14.59 -1.65
CA ALA A 88 0.99 13.90 -1.24
C ALA A 88 1.30 12.58 -0.52
N GLY A 89 2.25 11.81 -1.05
CA GLY A 89 2.74 10.60 -0.39
C GLY A 89 3.43 10.91 0.94
N ALA A 90 4.21 11.99 1.02
CA ALA A 90 4.87 12.40 2.26
C ALA A 90 3.87 12.85 3.32
N ALA A 91 2.82 13.56 2.92
CA ALA A 91 1.72 13.92 3.81
C ALA A 91 0.96 12.68 4.31
N LEU A 92 0.68 11.72 3.43
CA LEU A 92 0.05 10.44 3.80
C LEU A 92 0.91 9.65 4.79
N LEU A 93 2.21 9.49 4.51
CA LEU A 93 3.14 8.77 5.37
C LEU A 93 3.23 9.41 6.76
N ARG A 94 3.39 10.74 6.83
CA ARG A 94 3.42 11.47 8.10
C ARG A 94 2.16 11.22 8.92
N ARG A 95 0.98 11.38 8.30
CA ARG A 95 -0.31 11.15 8.96
C ARG A 95 -0.43 9.74 9.50
N PHE A 96 0.01 8.75 8.72
CA PHE A 96 -0.09 7.35 9.11
C PHE A 96 0.87 6.98 10.25
N GLN A 97 2.05 7.61 10.30
CA GLN A 97 3.00 7.45 11.40
C GLN A 97 2.52 8.11 12.71
N THR A 98 1.86 9.27 12.64
CA THR A 98 1.28 9.90 13.84
C THR A 98 0.07 9.12 14.38
N GLU A 99 -0.78 8.57 13.52
CA GLU A 99 -1.95 7.78 13.92
C GLU A 99 -1.58 6.41 14.54
N THR A 100 -0.37 5.90 14.30
CA THR A 100 0.06 4.57 14.78
C THR A 100 1.07 4.60 15.94
N GLY A 101 1.34 5.78 16.52
CA GLY A 101 2.42 5.99 17.49
C GLY A 101 3.81 5.78 16.86
N PRO A 102 4.92 6.15 17.53
CA PRO A 102 6.27 6.00 16.96
C PRO A 102 6.65 4.51 16.85
N GLY A 103 6.15 3.84 15.83
CA GLY A 103 6.51 2.49 15.44
C GLY A 103 7.88 2.53 14.78
N ARG A 104 8.92 2.21 15.57
CA ARG A 104 10.28 1.78 15.17
C ARG A 104 10.60 2.06 13.69
N THR A 105 11.15 3.24 13.43
CA THR A 105 11.94 3.51 12.23
C THR A 105 13.12 2.54 12.25
N ARG A 106 13.03 1.42 11.53
CA ARG A 106 14.25 0.70 11.13
C ARG A 106 14.91 1.56 10.07
N LYS A 107 16.07 2.12 10.43
CA LYS A 107 16.97 2.84 9.53
C LYS A 107 17.06 2.11 8.19
N GLY A 108 16.99 2.88 7.11
CA GLY A 108 16.91 2.42 5.73
C GLY A 108 17.85 1.25 5.43
N VAL A 109 17.28 0.25 4.78
CA VAL A 109 18.06 -0.72 4.02
C VAL A 109 18.48 0.02 2.76
N ALA A 110 19.72 0.49 2.73
CA ALA A 110 20.34 0.98 1.52
C ALA A 110 20.43 -0.20 0.53
N TYR A 111 19.82 -0.04 -0.63
CA TYR A 111 20.11 -0.90 -1.78
C TYR A 111 21.44 -0.42 -2.37
N HIS A 112 22.50 -1.21 -2.20
CA HIS A 112 23.77 -1.09 -2.91
C HIS A 112 23.79 -2.08 -4.07
#